data_AF-A0A373BPL4-F1
#
_entry.id   AF-A0A373BPL4-F1
#
_cell.length_a   1.000
_cell.length_b   1.000
_cell.length_c   1.000
_cell.angle_alpha   90.00
_cell.angle_beta   90.00
_cell.angle_gamma   90.00
#
_symmetry.space_group_name_H-M   'P 1'
#
loop_
_entity.id
_entity.type
_entity.pdbx_description
1 polymer ?
#
loop_
_entity_poly.entity_id
_entity_poly.type
_entity_poly.pdbx_seq_one_letter_code
_entity_poly.pdbx_strand_id
1 'polypeptide(L)' 'MACEIPENPVSSCQEQHEVVAVDFSVPAESEITEQPRNETAAYAPAIRVIYSGFSVEIQNTAASETIRNTITALRQLC' A
#
# COMPACT_ATOMS: atom_id res chain seq x y z
N MET A 1 14.49 -2.78 33.25
CA MET A 1 14.99 -4.17 33.15
C MET A 1 15.24 -4.43 31.67
N ALA A 2 16.44 -4.87 31.31
CA ALA A 2 16.73 -5.29 29.93
C ALA A 2 16.26 -6.74 29.77
N CYS A 3 15.54 -7.04 28.69
CA CYS A 3 15.07 -8.39 28.42
C CYS A 3 16.27 -9.29 28.06
N GLU A 4 16.43 -10.41 28.75
CA GLU A 4 17.45 -11.40 28.42
C GLU A 4 17.04 -12.18 27.16
N ILE A 5 17.95 -12.29 26.20
CA ILE A 5 17.73 -13.04 24.96
C ILE A 5 17.92 -14.53 25.31
N PRO A 6 16.93 -15.40 25.07
CA PRO A 6 17.07 -16.82 25.36
C PRO A 6 18.13 -17.46 24.44
N GLU A 7 18.99 -18.30 25.02
CA GLU A 7 19.98 -19.06 24.25
C GLU A 7 19.29 -20.03 23.30
N ASN A 8 19.76 -20.10 22.05
CA ASN A 8 19.25 -21.04 21.06
C ASN A 8 19.77 -22.46 21.37
N PRO A 9 18.91 -23.40 21.80
CA PRO A 9 19.35 -24.74 22.21
C PRO A 9 19.82 -25.63 21.05
N VAL A 10 19.66 -25.18 19.79
CA VAL A 10 20.12 -25.86 18.58
C VAL A 10 21.02 -24.95 17.75
N SER A 11 22.01 -24.32 18.38
CA SER A 11 23.10 -23.66 17.66
C SER A 11 24.11 -24.68 17.11
N SER A 12 23.63 -25.73 16.45
CA SER A 12 24.44 -26.64 15.64
C SER A 12 23.86 -26.79 14.23
N CYS A 13 23.16 -25.77 13.73
CA CYS A 13 22.78 -25.71 12.32
C CYS A 13 24.07 -25.64 11.49
N GLN A 14 24.56 -26.81 11.06
CA GLN A 14 25.68 -26.96 10.12
C GLN A 14 25.25 -26.72 8.66
N GLU A 15 24.04 -26.17 8.47
CA GLU A 15 23.48 -25.92 7.15
C GLU A 15 24.26 -24.79 6.49
N GLN A 16 24.99 -25.14 5.44
CA GLN A 16 25.71 -24.18 4.62
C GLN A 16 24.67 -23.38 3.85
N HIS A 17 24.53 -22.10 4.19
CA HIS A 17 23.72 -21.16 3.43
C HIS A 17 24.59 -20.60 2.31
N GLU A 18 24.05 -20.60 1.09
CA GLU A 18 24.70 -19.94 -0.03
C GLU A 18 24.71 -18.43 0.24
N VAL A 19 25.92 -17.86 0.40
CA VAL A 19 26.11 -16.43 0.56
C VAL A 19 26.44 -15.83 -0.81
N VAL A 20 25.47 -15.14 -1.40
CA VAL A 20 25.68 -14.38 -2.64
C VAL A 20 26.08 -12.96 -2.27
N ALA A 21 27.24 -12.50 -2.76
CA ALA A 21 27.69 -11.14 -2.55
C ALA A 21 26.78 -10.18 -3.32
N VAL A 22 26.15 -9.25 -2.59
CA VAL A 22 25.36 -8.17 -3.19
C VAL A 22 26.31 -7.05 -3.57
N ASP A 23 26.43 -6.76 -4.87
CA ASP A 23 27.17 -5.61 -5.36
C ASP A 23 26.26 -4.37 -5.35
N PHE A 24 26.67 -3.33 -4.62
CA PHE A 24 25.94 -2.05 -4.53
C PHE A 24 26.44 -1.03 -5.57
N SER A 25 27.40 -1.41 -6.43
CA SER A 25 28.01 -0.53 -7.43
C SER A 25 27.09 -0.26 -8.62
N VAL A 26 26.10 -1.13 -8.85
CA VAL A 26 25.09 -0.96 -9.88
C VAL A 26 23.83 -0.45 -9.19
N PRO A 27 23.35 0.77 -9.46
CA PRO A 27 22.00 1.14 -9.08
C PRO A 27 21.10 0.07 -9.68
N ALA A 28 20.27 -0.59 -8.87
CA ALA A 28 19.18 -1.36 -9.41
C ALA A 28 18.32 -0.35 -10.18
N GLU A 29 18.55 -0.23 -11.48
CA GLU A 29 17.59 0.29 -12.42
C GLU A 29 16.44 -0.71 -12.33
N SER A 30 15.57 -0.47 -11.35
CA SER A 30 14.24 -1.04 -11.38
C SER A 30 13.75 -0.65 -12.76
N GLU A 31 13.56 -1.63 -13.64
CA GLU A 31 12.67 -1.46 -14.76
C GLU A 31 11.33 -1.11 -14.12
N ILE A 32 11.12 0.18 -13.88
CA ILE A 32 9.81 0.77 -13.74
C ILE A 32 9.26 0.57 -15.14
N THR A 33 8.75 -0.63 -15.37
CA THR A 33 7.76 -0.87 -16.41
C THR A 33 6.69 0.14 -16.03
N GLU A 34 6.67 1.27 -16.73
CA GLU A 34 5.55 2.20 -16.66
C GLU A 34 4.32 1.33 -16.89
N GLN A 35 3.61 1.05 -15.79
CA GLN A 35 2.43 0.23 -15.85
C GLN A 35 1.51 0.95 -16.83
N PRO A 36 1.08 0.30 -17.93
CA PRO A 36 0.30 0.97 -18.95
C PRO A 36 -0.88 1.61 -18.23
N ARG A 37 -1.02 2.93 -18.39
CA ARG A 37 -2.06 3.72 -17.74
C ARG A 37 -3.38 3.03 -18.03
N ASN A 38 -3.89 2.28 -17.06
CA ASN A 38 -5.10 1.51 -17.25
C ASN A 38 -6.24 2.53 -17.21
N GLU A 39 -6.61 3.06 -18.38
CA GLU A 39 -7.64 4.10 -18.50
C GLU A 39 -8.97 3.63 -17.90
N THR A 40 -9.21 2.32 -17.89
CA THR A 40 -10.34 1.68 -17.22
C THR A 40 -10.33 1.88 -15.69
N ALA A 41 -9.14 1.94 -15.07
CA ALA A 41 -9.01 2.21 -13.63
C ALA A 41 -9.35 3.67 -13.26
N ALA A 42 -9.27 4.61 -14.21
CA ALA A 42 -9.59 6.02 -13.96
C ALA A 42 -11.08 6.22 -13.62
N TYR A 43 -11.95 5.41 -14.21
CA TYR A 43 -13.40 5.47 -13.98
C TYR A 43 -13.89 4.51 -12.90
N ALA A 44 -13.01 3.65 -12.37
CA ALA A 44 -13.34 2.82 -11.22
C ALA A 44 -13.48 3.71 -9.95
N PRO A 45 -14.47 3.41 -9.08
CA PRO A 45 -14.61 4.13 -7.82
C PRO A 45 -13.42 3.85 -6.91
N ALA A 46 -12.74 4.92 -6.49
CA ALA A 46 -11.61 4.88 -5.57
C ALA A 46 -12.06 4.74 -4.12
N ILE A 47 -13.17 5.42 -3.79
CA ILE A 47 -13.72 5.47 -2.44
C ILE A 47 -15.20 5.19 -2.54
N ARG A 48 -15.68 4.25 -1.73
CA ARG A 48 -17.09 3.93 -1.58
C ARG A 48 -17.52 4.17 -0.15
N VAL A 49 -18.42 5.11 0.05
CA VAL A 49 -18.97 5.48 1.36
C VAL A 49 -20.38 4.93 1.47
N ILE A 50 -20.64 4.14 2.51
CA ILE A 50 -21.96 3.59 2.81
C ILE A 50 -22.51 4.34 4.02
N TYR A 51 -23.65 5.01 3.84
CA TYR A 51 -24.28 5.81 4.88
C TYR A 51 -25.81 5.68 4.82
N SER A 52 -26.43 5.23 5.92
CA SER A 52 -27.90 5.15 6.08
C SER A 52 -28.65 4.52 4.90
N GLY A 53 -28.10 3.46 4.30
CA GLY A 53 -28.69 2.76 3.15
C GLY A 53 -28.34 3.36 1.78
N PHE A 54 -27.63 4.49 1.74
CA PHE A 54 -27.08 5.08 0.52
C PHE A 54 -25.63 4.65 0.31
N SER A 55 -25.24 4.47 -0.95
CA SER A 55 -23.86 4.25 -1.37
C SER A 55 -23.42 5.44 -2.22
N VAL A 56 -22.34 6.10 -1.80
CA VAL A 56 -21.72 7.20 -2.53
C VAL A 56 -20.36 6.75 -3.02
N GLU A 57 -20.12 6.93 -4.32
CA GLU A 57 -18.91 6.51 -4.99
C GLU A 57 -18.13 7.74 -5.49
N ILE A 58 -16.84 7.79 -5.14
CA ILE A 58 -15.92 8.84 -5.56
C ILE A 58 -14.90 8.19 -6.50
N GLN A 59 -14.85 8.67 -7.74
CA GLN A 59 -13.96 8.14 -8.79
C GLN A 59 -12.50 8.53 -8.53
N ASN A 60 -11.57 7.74 -9.10
CA ASN A 60 -10.12 8.03 -9.05
C ASN A 60 -9.76 9.39 -9.66
N THR A 61 -10.58 9.90 -10.56
CA THR A 61 -10.41 11.19 -11.24
C THR A 61 -11.03 12.37 -10.49
N ALA A 62 -11.65 12.15 -9.32
CA ALA A 62 -12.28 13.22 -8.57
C ALA A 62 -11.24 14.25 -8.08
N ALA A 63 -11.49 15.53 -8.37
CA ALA A 63 -10.68 16.61 -7.84
C ALA A 63 -10.78 16.67 -6.31
N SER A 64 -9.71 17.12 -5.64
CA SER A 64 -9.67 17.21 -4.17
C SER A 64 -10.82 18.04 -3.59
N GLU A 65 -11.27 19.07 -4.31
CA GLU A 65 -12.44 19.87 -3.93
C GLU A 65 -13.73 19.02 -3.94
N THR A 66 -13.97 18.24 -4.99
CA THR A 66 -15.11 17.33 -5.09
C THR A 66 -15.13 16.34 -3.93
N ILE A 67 -13.96 15.77 -3.59
CA ILE A 67 -13.82 14.86 -2.45
C ILE A 67 -14.21 15.56 -1.14
N ARG A 68 -13.61 16.72 -0.87
CA ARG A 68 -13.87 17.49 0.36
C ARG A 68 -15.33 17.90 0.47
N ASN A 69 -15.93 18.38 -0.61
CA ASN A 69 -17.32 18.84 -0.63
C ASN A 69 -18.26 17.66 -0.40
N THR A 70 -18.00 16.50 -1.02
CA THR A 70 -18.79 15.28 -0.83
C THR A 70 -18.75 14.81 0.62
N ILE A 71 -17.55 14.71 1.23
CA ILE A 71 -17.42 14.31 2.64
C ILE A 71 -18.08 15.33 3.57
N THR A 72 -17.98 16.63 3.26
CA THR A 72 -18.62 17.69 4.05
C THR A 72 -20.14 17.61 3.99
N ALA A 73 -20.71 17.42 2.79
CA ALA A 73 -22.14 17.24 2.60
C ALA A 73 -22.65 15.99 3.33
N LEU A 74 -21.91 14.88 3.26
CA LEU A 74 -22.25 13.66 4.00
C LEU A 74 -22.27 13.87 5.51
N ARG A 75 -21.33 14.66 6.05
CA ARG A 75 -21.33 15.03 7.48
C ARG A 75 -22.51 15.90 7.89
N GLN A 76 -23.09 16.68 6.97
CA GLN A 76 -24.28 17.52 7.25
C GLN A 76 -25.60 16.74 7.23
N LEU A 77 -25.59 15.50 6.72
CA LEU A 77 -26.74 14.59 6.76
C LEU A 77 -26.83 13.80 8.09
N CYS A 78 -25.94 14.11 9.03
CA CYS A 78 -25.91 13.64 10.42
C CYS A 78 -26.11 14.82 11.37
#